data_AF-A0A2C9LXT0-F1
#
_entry.id   AF-A0A2C9LXT0-F1
#
_cell.length_a   1.000
_cell.length_b   1.000
_cell.length_c   1.000
_cell.angle_alpha   90.00
_cell.angle_beta   90.00
_cell.angle_gamma   90.00
#
_symmetry.space_group_name_H-M   'P 1'
#
loop_
_entity.id
_entity.type
_entity.pdbx_description
1 polymer ?
#
loop_
_entity_poly.entity_id
_entity_poly.type
_entity_poly.pdbx_seq_one_letter_code
_entity_poly.pdbx_strand_id
1 'polypeptide(L)'
;MKVYSHQLDVQPNWSETSRPCRTSYELEKARSACYLLTTDVFRPCHDKVDVKPYIEYCMDTFCLMPVSSKNATRCQAMAAYVSACLMENIVLSWRVKAGCDMKCPANMVYSDCGPSQSPVFPSLT
;
A
#
# COMPACT_ATOMS: atom_id res chain seq x y z
N MET A 1 18.67 -44.82 -5.48
CA MET A 1 19.36 -43.57 -5.88
C MET A 1 18.53 -42.41 -5.37
N LYS A 2 19.05 -41.60 -4.45
CA LYS A 2 18.42 -40.36 -3.94
C LYS A 2 19.32 -39.19 -4.30
N VAL A 3 18.81 -38.21 -5.04
CA VAL A 3 19.41 -36.88 -5.25
C VAL A 3 18.26 -35.87 -5.53
N TYR A 4 17.97 -35.02 -4.52
CA TYR A 4 17.41 -33.63 -4.47
C TYR A 4 16.07 -33.30 -5.17
N SER A 5 15.25 -32.34 -4.73
CA SER A 5 15.49 -31.13 -3.93
C SER A 5 14.20 -30.69 -3.20
N HIS A 6 14.34 -29.99 -2.07
CA HIS A 6 13.23 -29.41 -1.32
C HIS A 6 12.51 -28.34 -2.15
N GLN A 7 11.26 -28.59 -2.54
CA GLN A 7 10.32 -27.54 -2.91
C GLN A 7 9.11 -27.65 -1.99
N LEU A 8 8.97 -26.64 -1.12
CA LEU A 8 7.80 -26.43 -0.29
C LEU A 8 6.68 -25.93 -1.19
N ASP A 9 5.97 -26.85 -1.84
CA ASP A 9 4.70 -26.54 -2.50
C ASP A 9 3.62 -26.42 -1.43
N VAL A 10 3.63 -25.27 -0.74
CA VAL A 10 2.44 -24.77 -0.05
C VAL A 10 1.43 -24.44 -1.14
N GLN A 11 0.63 -25.42 -1.52
CA GLN A 11 -0.62 -25.22 -2.25
C GLN A 11 -1.48 -24.28 -1.40
N PRO A 12 -1.84 -23.05 -1.83
CA PRO A 12 -2.89 -22.33 -1.13
C PRO A 12 -4.20 -23.04 -1.46
N ASN A 13 -4.68 -23.85 -0.52
CA ASN A 13 -6.02 -24.42 -0.53
C ASN A 13 -7.02 -23.26 -0.73
N TRP A 14 -7.51 -23.10 -1.95
CA TRP A 14 -8.36 -21.98 -2.38
C TRP A 14 -9.82 -22.14 -1.93
N SER A 15 -10.07 -22.88 -0.85
CA SER A 15 -11.42 -23.14 -0.33
C SER A 15 -11.59 -22.90 1.17
N GLU A 16 -10.70 -22.11 1.78
CA GLU A 16 -10.85 -21.50 3.12
C GLU A 16 -10.54 -19.98 3.14
N THR A 17 -10.34 -19.39 1.96
CA THR A 17 -9.82 -18.03 1.77
C THR A 17 -10.93 -17.03 1.45
N SER A 18 -11.88 -16.79 2.35
CA SER A 18 -12.94 -15.78 2.10
C SER A 18 -13.32 -14.90 3.28
N ARG A 19 -12.50 -14.86 4.34
CA ARG A 19 -12.63 -13.86 5.42
C ARG A 19 -11.24 -13.47 5.95
N PRO A 20 -10.54 -12.52 5.31
CA PRO A 20 -9.23 -12.07 5.81
C PRO A 20 -9.35 -11.53 7.24
N CYS A 21 -10.47 -10.88 7.57
CA CYS A 21 -10.79 -10.39 8.91
C CYS A 21 -11.58 -11.45 9.70
N ARG A 22 -11.07 -11.82 10.88
CA ARG A 22 -11.69 -12.85 11.73
C ARG A 22 -12.86 -12.32 12.54
N THR A 23 -12.87 -11.02 12.86
CA THR A 23 -13.88 -10.37 13.68
C THR A 23 -14.58 -9.25 12.93
N SER A 24 -15.83 -8.94 13.32
CA SER A 24 -16.57 -7.79 12.80
C SER A 24 -15.89 -6.45 13.11
N TYR A 25 -15.22 -6.36 14.27
CA TYR A 25 -14.43 -5.19 14.66
C TYR A 25 -13.24 -4.95 13.72
N GLU A 26 -12.50 -6.00 13.37
CA GLU A 26 -11.40 -5.88 12.40
C GLU A 26 -11.90 -5.52 11.00
N LEU A 27 -13.03 -6.11 10.59
CA LEU A 27 -13.64 -5.79 9.31
C LEU A 27 -14.06 -4.32 9.23
N GLU A 28 -14.65 -3.78 10.29
CA GLU A 28 -15.06 -2.37 10.33
C GLU A 28 -13.85 -1.44 10.32
N LYS A 29 -12.80 -1.80 11.06
CA LYS A 29 -11.54 -1.04 11.05
C LYS A 29 -10.86 -1.08 9.68
N ALA A 30 -10.86 -2.24 9.03
CA ALA A 30 -10.35 -2.40 7.67
C ALA A 30 -11.15 -1.55 6.69
N ARG A 31 -12.49 -1.56 6.75
CA ARG A 31 -13.33 -0.68 5.90
C ARG A 31 -12.97 0.78 6.10
N SER A 32 -12.99 1.24 7.35
CA SER A 32 -12.69 2.64 7.67
C SER A 32 -11.28 3.05 7.17
N ALA A 33 -10.30 2.14 7.25
CA ALA A 33 -8.95 2.36 6.77
C ALA A 33 -8.83 2.35 5.23
N CYS A 34 -9.42 1.37 4.57
CA CYS A 34 -9.22 1.12 3.14
C CYS A 34 -10.15 1.95 2.25
N TYR A 35 -11.35 2.29 2.72
CA TYR A 35 -12.28 3.15 2.00
C TYR A 35 -11.84 4.61 1.98
N LEU A 36 -10.76 4.98 2.67
CA LEU A 36 -10.11 6.27 2.45
C LEU A 36 -9.69 6.49 0.99
N LEU A 37 -9.45 5.41 0.23
CA LEU A 37 -9.21 5.46 -1.21
C LEU A 37 -10.38 6.00 -2.02
N THR A 38 -11.61 6.01 -1.49
CA THR A 38 -12.79 6.58 -2.18
C THR A 38 -13.05 8.05 -1.83
N THR A 39 -12.23 8.65 -0.96
CA THR A 39 -12.38 10.05 -0.58
C THR A 39 -12.00 11.01 -1.71
N ASP A 40 -12.41 12.28 -1.59
CA ASP A 40 -12.13 13.32 -2.58
C ASP A 40 -10.62 13.55 -2.84
N VAL A 41 -9.75 13.08 -1.94
CA VAL A 41 -8.29 13.11 -2.11
C VAL A 41 -7.85 12.31 -3.34
N PHE A 42 -8.53 11.22 -3.64
CA PHE A 42 -8.20 10.29 -4.72
C PHE A 42 -9.13 10.43 -5.93
N ARG A 43 -10.20 11.22 -5.79
CA ARG A 43 -11.22 11.44 -6.81
C ARG A 43 -10.70 11.79 -8.20
N PRO A 44 -9.66 12.65 -8.37
CA PRO A 44 -9.14 12.94 -9.70
C PRO A 44 -8.64 11.69 -10.45
N CYS A 45 -8.26 10.64 -9.73
CA CYS A 45 -7.76 9.40 -10.30
C CYS A 45 -8.85 8.34 -10.53
N HIS A 46 -10.00 8.41 -9.85
CA HIS A 46 -11.08 7.42 -10.00
C HIS A 46 -11.61 7.33 -11.44
N ASP A 47 -11.52 8.41 -12.21
CA ASP A 47 -11.95 8.44 -13.62
C ASP A 47 -10.99 7.69 -14.55
N LYS A 48 -9.76 7.41 -14.12
CA LYS A 48 -8.71 6.77 -14.93
C LYS A 48 -8.33 5.39 -14.42
N VAL A 49 -8.32 5.19 -13.11
CA VAL A 49 -7.89 3.95 -12.47
C VAL A 49 -8.99 3.45 -11.54
N ASP A 50 -9.47 2.23 -11.79
CA ASP A 50 -10.45 1.58 -10.91
C ASP A 50 -9.86 1.37 -9.51
N VAL A 51 -10.55 1.91 -8.52
CA VAL A 51 -10.14 1.88 -7.11
C VAL A 51 -10.48 0.55 -6.44
N LYS A 52 -11.46 -0.20 -6.96
CA LYS A 52 -11.96 -1.45 -6.36
C LYS A 52 -10.86 -2.48 -6.06
N PRO A 53 -9.97 -2.87 -7.00
CA PRO A 53 -8.95 -3.87 -6.72
C PRO A 53 -7.97 -3.44 -5.61
N TYR A 54 -7.73 -2.13 -5.47
CA TYR A 54 -6.86 -1.61 -4.42
C TYR A 54 -7.53 -1.61 -3.04
N ILE A 55 -8.85 -1.40 -2.99
CA ILE A 55 -9.63 -1.54 -1.76
C ILE A 55 -9.67 -3.00 -1.32
N GLU A 56 -9.94 -3.93 -2.23
CA GLU A 56 -9.94 -5.38 -1.94
C GLU A 56 -8.58 -5.83 -1.42
N TYR A 57 -7.50 -5.48 -2.13
CA TYR A 57 -6.14 -5.75 -1.69
C TYR A 57 -5.83 -5.15 -0.31
N CYS A 58 -6.27 -3.92 -0.04
CA CYS A 58 -6.11 -3.29 1.27
C CYS A 58 -6.85 -4.06 2.35
N MET A 59 -8.11 -4.46 2.11
CA MET A 59 -8.93 -5.19 3.08
C MET A 59 -8.32 -6.57 3.41
N ASP A 60 -7.84 -7.28 2.40
CA ASP A 60 -7.22 -8.58 2.55
C ASP A 60 -5.93 -8.47 3.37
N THR A 61 -5.04 -7.57 3.00
CA THR A 61 -3.75 -7.41 3.66
C THR A 61 -3.88 -6.79 5.06
N PHE A 62 -4.80 -5.86 5.29
CA PHE A 62 -5.00 -5.21 6.58
C PHE A 62 -5.37 -6.19 7.69
N CYS A 63 -6.11 -7.24 7.35
CA CYS A 63 -6.55 -8.23 8.32
C CYS A 63 -5.56 -9.40 8.49
N LEU A 64 -4.70 -9.66 7.51
CA LEU A 64 -3.59 -10.61 7.65
C LEU A 64 -2.43 -10.06 8.48
N MET A 65 -2.26 -8.74 8.51
CA MET A 65 -1.10 -8.10 9.15
C MET A 65 -1.31 -7.82 10.65
N PRO A 66 -0.23 -7.88 11.46
CA PRO A 66 -0.30 -7.54 12.88
C PRO A 66 -0.68 -6.08 13.09
N VAL A 67 -1.33 -5.78 14.23
CA VAL A 67 -1.89 -4.44 14.53
C VAL A 67 -0.88 -3.31 14.41
N SER A 68 0.39 -3.56 14.77
CA SER A 68 1.49 -2.61 14.64
C SER A 68 1.79 -2.22 13.17
N SER A 69 1.55 -3.13 12.24
CA SER A 69 1.83 -2.95 10.81
C SER A 69 0.62 -2.54 10.00
N LYS A 70 -0.61 -2.61 10.55
CA LYS A 70 -1.86 -2.29 9.83
C LYS A 70 -1.85 -0.89 9.20
N ASN A 71 -1.31 0.11 9.88
CA ASN A 71 -1.16 1.46 9.30
C ASN A 71 -0.16 1.48 8.14
N ALA A 72 0.99 0.81 8.27
CA ALA A 72 1.98 0.74 7.20
C ALA A 72 1.43 0.01 5.96
N THR A 73 0.74 -1.11 6.16
CA THR A 73 0.09 -1.89 5.10
C THR A 73 -0.98 -1.07 4.36
N ARG A 74 -1.83 -0.34 5.10
CA ARG A 74 -2.78 0.61 4.50
C ARG A 74 -2.07 1.64 3.63
N CYS A 75 -1.01 2.25 4.14
CA CYS A 75 -0.24 3.25 3.40
C CYS A 75 0.45 2.66 2.17
N GLN A 76 0.87 1.39 2.20
CA GLN A 76 1.43 0.70 1.04
C GLN A 76 0.37 0.47 -0.05
N ALA A 77 -0.83 0.00 0.33
CA ALA A 77 -1.94 -0.16 -0.61
C ALA A 77 -2.34 1.17 -1.27
N MET A 78 -2.37 2.26 -0.49
CA MET A 78 -2.63 3.60 -1.01
C MET A 78 -1.51 4.11 -1.93
N ALA A 79 -0.25 3.86 -1.57
CA ALA A 79 0.89 4.22 -2.41
C ALA A 79 0.83 3.50 -3.76
N ALA A 80 0.43 2.22 -3.79
CA ALA A 80 0.25 1.48 -5.03
C ALA A 80 -0.84 2.10 -5.93
N TYR A 81 -1.95 2.54 -5.34
CA TYR A 81 -2.99 3.26 -6.09
C TYR A 81 -2.46 4.58 -6.66
N VAL A 82 -1.76 5.37 -5.85
CA VAL A 82 -1.18 6.66 -6.29
C VAL A 82 -0.12 6.46 -7.37
N SER A 83 0.68 5.39 -7.29
CA SER A 83 1.63 5.05 -8.35
C SER A 83 0.92 4.78 -9.68
N ALA A 84 -0.24 4.13 -9.69
CA ALA A 84 -1.04 3.95 -10.90
C ALA A 84 -1.61 5.30 -11.40
N CYS A 85 -2.09 6.15 -10.50
CA CYS A 85 -2.53 7.51 -10.85
C CYS A 85 -1.41 8.34 -11.50
N LEU A 86 -0.19 8.20 -11.01
CA LEU A 86 0.98 8.90 -11.56
C LEU A 86 1.32 8.43 -12.98
N MET A 87 1.10 7.17 -13.32
CA MET A 87 1.25 6.68 -14.70
C MET A 87 0.26 7.33 -15.66
N GLU A 88 -0.90 7.73 -15.15
CA GLU A 88 -1.92 8.52 -15.87
C GLU A 88 -1.65 10.03 -15.81
N ASN A 89 -0.46 10.46 -15.35
CA ASN A 89 -0.05 11.85 -15.14
C ASN A 89 -0.88 12.62 -14.11
N ILE A 90 -1.44 11.93 -13.11
CA ILE A 90 -2.24 12.53 -12.03
C ILE A 90 -1.42 12.54 -10.73
N VAL A 91 -1.05 13.73 -10.28
CA VAL A 91 -0.32 13.92 -9.02
C VAL A 91 -1.30 14.20 -7.88
N LEU A 92 -1.29 13.36 -6.85
CA LEU A 92 -2.16 13.47 -5.68
C LEU A 92 -1.35 13.79 -4.43
N SER A 93 -1.73 14.83 -3.68
CA SER A 93 -1.20 15.07 -2.33
C SER A 93 -2.06 14.35 -1.30
N TRP A 94 -1.69 13.10 -1.00
CA TRP A 94 -2.53 12.16 -0.25
C TRP A 94 -2.01 11.83 1.16
N ARG A 95 -0.70 11.85 1.38
CA ARG A 95 -0.08 11.30 2.61
C ARG A 95 -0.57 11.94 3.90
N VAL A 96 -0.60 13.27 3.97
CA VAL A 96 -1.09 14.00 5.15
C VAL A 96 -2.56 13.72 5.39
N LYS A 97 -3.37 13.79 4.33
CA LYS A 97 -4.82 13.60 4.41
C LYS A 97 -5.21 12.16 4.75
N ALA A 98 -4.41 11.18 4.33
CA ALA A 98 -4.60 9.76 4.63
C ALA A 98 -3.97 9.32 5.97
N GLY A 99 -3.29 10.23 6.70
CA GLY A 99 -2.57 9.88 7.92
C GLY A 99 -1.42 8.90 7.68
N CYS A 100 -0.74 9.05 6.54
CA CYS A 100 0.43 8.30 6.10
C CYS A 100 1.67 9.22 6.03
N ASP A 101 1.72 10.21 6.92
CA ASP A 101 2.79 11.17 7.05
C ASP A 101 4.15 10.49 7.23
N MET A 102 5.13 10.97 6.47
CA MET A 102 6.51 10.55 6.63
C MET A 102 7.31 11.65 7.31
N LYS A 103 8.03 11.27 8.36
CA LYS A 103 8.97 12.17 9.04
C LYS A 103 10.28 12.18 8.25
N CYS A 104 10.52 13.27 7.54
CA CYS A 104 11.83 13.54 6.95
C CYS A 104 12.79 14.11 8.03
N PRO A 105 14.10 13.77 7.99
CA PRO A 105 15.09 14.45 8.81
C PRO A 105 15.15 15.96 8.49
N ALA A 106 15.62 16.76 9.45
CA ALA A 106 15.68 18.20 9.32
C ALA A 106 16.61 18.61 8.18
N ASN A 107 16.05 19.27 7.15
CA ASN A 107 16.64 19.68 5.84
C ASN A 107 16.10 18.93 4.60
N MET A 108 15.20 17.97 4.76
CA MET A 108 14.59 17.25 3.62
C MET A 108 13.10 17.56 3.47
N VAL A 109 12.64 17.73 2.23
CA VAL A 109 11.23 17.86 1.88
C VAL A 109 10.79 16.58 1.17
N TYR A 110 9.68 16.01 1.64
CA TYR A 110 9.09 14.86 0.96
C TYR A 110 8.43 15.28 -0.36
N SER A 111 8.74 14.58 -1.44
CA SER A 111 8.06 14.68 -2.73
C SER A 111 7.54 13.31 -3.15
N ASP A 112 6.27 13.22 -3.53
CA ASP A 112 5.67 11.99 -4.08
C ASP A 112 6.35 11.58 -5.41
N CYS A 113 6.95 12.54 -6.12
CA CYS A 113 7.84 12.32 -7.25
C CYS A 113 9.14 13.09 -7.04
N GLY A 114 10.22 12.39 -6.68
CA GLY A 114 11.57 12.95 -6.68
C GLY A 114 12.27 12.64 -8.00
N PRO A 115 13.27 13.43 -8.41
CA PRO A 115 14.18 12.98 -9.46
C PRO A 115 14.76 11.62 -9.05
N SER A 116 14.87 10.67 -9.98
CA SER A 116 15.47 9.34 -9.78
C SER A 116 16.99 9.40 -9.49
N GLN A 117 17.50 10.59 -9.23
CA GLN A 117 18.91 10.86 -9.00
C GLN A 117 19.15 10.72 -7.49
N SER A 118 19.81 9.63 -7.08
CA SER A 118 20.45 9.57 -5.78
C SER A 118 21.33 10.81 -5.58
N PRO A 119 21.46 11.37 -4.37
CA PRO A 119 22.52 12.31 -4.10
C PRO A 119 23.83 11.59 -4.41
N VAL A 120 24.49 11.98 -5.50
CA VAL A 120 25.87 11.60 -5.75
C VAL A 120 26.64 12.34 -4.66
N PHE A 121 26.88 11.69 -3.52
CA PHE A 121 27.87 12.19 -2.58
C PHE A 121 29.18 12.22 -3.37
N PRO A 122 29.78 13.40 -3.65
CA PRO A 122 31.11 13.40 -4.20
C PRO A 122 32.01 12.79 -3.12
N SER A 123 32.49 11.57 -3.34
CA SER A 123 33.55 10.99 -2.54
C SER A 123 34.68 12.02 -2.51
N LEU A 124 34.94 12.59 -1.33
CA LEU A 124 36.10 13.45 -1.12
C LEU A 124 37.34 12.60 -1.37
N THR A 125 38.15 13.03 -2.36
CA THR A 125 39.48 12.50 -2.64
C THR A 125 40.47 12.98 -1.58
#